data_AF-A0A6L3K2T5-F1
#
_entry.id   AF-A0A6L3K2T5-F1
#
_cell.length_a   1.000
_cell.length_b   1.000
_cell.length_c   1.000
_cell.angle_alpha   90.00
_cell.angle_beta   90.00
_cell.angle_gamma   90.00
#
_symmetry.space_group_name_H-M   'P 1'
#
loop_
_entity.id
_entity.type
_entity.pdbx_description
1 polymer ?
#
loop_
_entity_poly.entity_id
_entity_poly.type
_entity_poly.pdbx_seq_one_letter_code
_entity_poly.pdbx_strand_id
1 'polypeptide(L)'
;MKKIIVLLMLVFIGASTTIYAQESKSESRRAERKAQRDAEKAREKIEEERAYTDAVQAIKERKFVLEADRVTFKRGRSAFVTSNTNFILLNGDRASVQIAFNGAFAGPNGIGGVTVEGTVGEVKTTTDKKGNVTCNFSVTGVGISAQVSIRLTHGRNNVSATVNPNFNSNRLTLDGKLVPLSESNIFKGRSF
;
A
#
# COMPACT_ATOMS: atom_id res chain seq x y z
N MET A 1 -65.06 13.90 35.99
CA MET A 1 -64.67 13.42 34.64
C MET A 1 -63.70 14.36 33.91
N LYS A 2 -63.91 15.69 33.87
CA LYS A 2 -62.99 16.63 33.17
C LYS A 2 -61.53 16.62 33.69
N LYS A 3 -61.30 16.44 34.99
CA LYS A 3 -59.94 16.42 35.60
C LYS A 3 -59.10 15.18 35.24
N ILE A 4 -59.74 14.04 34.95
CA ILE A 4 -59.06 12.79 34.59
C ILE A 4 -58.61 12.82 33.12
N ILE A 5 -59.40 13.44 32.25
CA ILE A 5 -59.07 13.62 30.82
C ILE A 5 -57.85 14.54 30.65
N VAL A 6 -57.76 15.60 31.47
CA VAL A 6 -56.60 16.51 31.47
C VAL A 6 -55.32 15.81 31.91
N LEU A 7 -55.39 14.92 32.92
CA LEU A 7 -54.24 14.17 33.41
C LEU A 7 -53.72 13.17 32.36
N LEU A 8 -54.61 12.49 31.63
CA LEU A 8 -54.26 11.56 30.55
C LEU A 8 -53.64 12.27 29.34
N MET A 9 -54.10 13.48 28.98
CA MET A 9 -53.48 14.26 27.91
C MET A 9 -52.06 14.73 28.26
N LEU A 10 -51.81 15.13 29.51
CA LEU A 10 -50.48 15.56 29.97
C LEU A 10 -49.44 14.43 29.94
N VAL A 11 -49.85 13.19 30.25
CA VAL A 11 -48.96 12.01 30.20
C VAL A 11 -48.60 11.64 28.76
N PHE A 12 -49.54 11.75 27.81
CA PHE A 12 -49.27 11.48 26.39
C PHE A 12 -48.33 12.52 25.74
N ILE A 13 -48.42 13.79 26.15
CA ILE A 13 -47.51 14.85 25.69
C ILE A 13 -46.12 14.67 26.32
N GLY A 14 -46.03 14.26 27.59
CA GLY A 14 -44.75 13.99 28.26
C GLY A 14 -43.96 12.81 27.66
N ALA A 15 -44.65 11.73 27.29
CA ALA A 15 -44.02 10.52 26.75
C ALA A 15 -43.53 10.68 25.30
N SER A 16 -44.12 11.59 24.51
CA SER A 16 -43.68 11.84 23.14
C SER A 16 -42.42 12.70 23.08
N THR A 17 -42.22 13.64 24.01
CA THR A 17 -41.02 14.51 24.01
C THR A 17 -39.71 13.77 24.36
N THR A 18 -39.74 12.71 25.15
CA THR A 18 -38.53 11.97 25.55
C THR A 18 -38.00 11.06 24.45
N ILE A 19 -38.88 10.52 23.59
CA ILE A 19 -38.52 9.65 22.46
C ILE A 19 -37.81 10.46 21.35
N TYR A 20 -38.35 11.64 20.98
CA TYR A 20 -37.71 12.53 20.00
C TYR A 20 -36.34 13.08 20.45
N ALA A 21 -36.14 13.29 21.75
CA ALA A 21 -34.87 13.78 22.30
C ALA A 21 -33.75 12.70 22.31
N GLN A 22 -34.13 11.42 22.35
CA GLN A 22 -33.18 10.30 22.32
C GLN A 22 -32.77 9.93 20.88
N GLU A 23 -33.72 9.94 19.94
CA GLU A 23 -33.43 9.75 18.51
C GLU A 23 -32.56 10.88 17.95
N SER A 24 -32.87 12.15 18.25
CA SER A 24 -32.08 13.31 17.79
C SER A 24 -30.63 13.31 18.28
N LYS A 25 -30.36 12.84 19.51
CA LYS A 25 -28.98 12.64 20.01
C LYS A 25 -28.26 11.49 19.31
N SER A 26 -28.98 10.45 18.89
CA SER A 26 -28.40 9.31 18.16
C SER A 26 -28.10 9.65 16.69
N GLU A 27 -28.97 10.44 16.06
CA GLU A 27 -28.82 10.92 14.68
C GLU A 27 -27.73 11.97 14.56
N SER A 28 -27.66 12.93 15.48
CA SER A 28 -26.55 13.89 15.55
C SER A 28 -25.19 13.20 15.71
N ARG A 29 -25.06 12.20 16.59
CA ARG A 29 -23.83 11.38 16.72
C ARG A 29 -23.50 10.56 15.47
N ARG A 30 -24.49 10.15 14.68
CA ARG A 30 -24.27 9.46 13.39
C ARG A 30 -23.81 10.44 12.31
N ALA A 31 -24.44 11.61 12.24
CA ALA A 31 -24.07 12.68 11.33
C ALA A 31 -22.66 13.20 11.61
N GLU A 32 -22.31 13.41 12.88
CA GLU A 32 -20.96 13.83 13.31
C GLU A 32 -19.90 12.79 12.94
N ARG A 33 -20.12 11.50 13.24
CA ARG A 33 -19.22 10.42 12.82
C ARG A 33 -19.11 10.28 11.30
N LYS A 34 -20.15 10.63 10.55
CA LYS A 34 -20.09 10.63 9.08
C LYS A 34 -19.24 11.81 8.59
N ALA A 35 -19.48 13.01 9.09
CA ALA A 35 -18.70 14.20 8.77
C ALA A 35 -17.21 14.03 9.11
N GLN A 36 -16.89 13.43 10.26
CA GLN A 36 -15.51 13.11 10.64
C GLN A 36 -14.85 12.14 9.65
N ARG A 37 -15.54 11.04 9.29
CA ARG A 37 -15.03 10.07 8.30
C ARG A 37 -14.87 10.66 6.90
N ASP A 38 -15.79 11.53 6.49
CA ASP A 38 -15.72 12.18 5.19
C ASP A 38 -14.57 13.20 5.14
N ALA A 39 -14.32 13.92 6.24
CA ALA A 39 -13.16 14.78 6.39
C ALA A 39 -11.84 14.00 6.41
N GLU A 40 -11.78 12.88 7.12
CA GLU A 40 -10.61 11.99 7.15
C GLU A 40 -10.27 11.45 5.76
N LYS A 41 -11.26 10.89 5.04
CA LYS A 41 -11.09 10.42 3.67
C LYS A 41 -10.64 11.52 2.70
N ALA A 42 -11.13 12.75 2.88
CA ALA A 42 -10.69 13.87 2.06
C ALA A 42 -9.21 14.20 2.31
N ARG A 43 -8.75 14.12 3.56
CA ARG A 43 -7.32 14.30 3.90
C ARG A 43 -6.47 13.16 3.36
N GLU A 44 -6.88 11.92 3.57
CA GLU A 44 -6.20 10.73 3.02
C GLU A 44 -6.02 10.84 1.51
N LYS A 45 -7.08 11.23 0.79
CA LYS A 45 -7.01 11.40 -0.67
C LYS A 45 -5.98 12.44 -1.12
N ILE A 46 -5.86 13.55 -0.38
CA ILE A 46 -4.86 14.58 -0.68
C ILE A 46 -3.44 14.04 -0.45
N GLU A 47 -3.24 13.30 0.65
CA GLU A 47 -1.96 12.67 0.97
C GLU A 47 -1.59 11.58 -0.04
N GLU A 48 -2.55 10.75 -0.46
CA GLU A 48 -2.36 9.71 -1.47
C GLU A 48 -1.99 10.31 -2.84
N GLU A 49 -2.64 11.40 -3.26
CA GLU A 49 -2.32 12.06 -4.53
C GLU A 49 -0.92 12.70 -4.50
N ARG A 50 -0.53 13.26 -3.35
CA ARG A 50 0.83 13.75 -3.14
C ARG A 50 1.84 12.62 -3.23
N ALA A 51 1.61 11.55 -2.47
CA ALA A 51 2.47 10.37 -2.47
C ALA A 51 2.57 9.72 -3.86
N TYR A 52 1.49 9.72 -4.64
CA TYR A 52 1.50 9.30 -6.04
C TYR A 52 2.39 10.18 -6.89
N THR A 53 2.26 11.51 -6.78
CA THR A 53 3.11 12.46 -7.51
C THR A 53 4.58 12.24 -7.20
N ASP A 54 4.91 12.08 -5.91
CA ASP A 54 6.27 11.83 -5.43
C ASP A 54 6.79 10.47 -5.95
N ALA A 55 5.96 9.43 -5.93
CA ALA A 55 6.29 8.11 -6.46
C ALA A 55 6.54 8.14 -7.98
N VAL A 56 5.73 8.86 -8.75
CA VAL A 56 5.93 9.04 -10.20
C VAL A 56 7.26 9.75 -10.47
N GLN A 57 7.56 10.79 -9.70
CA GLN A 57 8.82 11.53 -9.84
C GLN A 57 10.02 10.64 -9.47
N ALA A 58 9.93 9.88 -8.39
CA ALA A 58 10.96 8.95 -7.96
C ALA A 58 11.25 7.85 -9.02
N ILE A 59 10.20 7.35 -9.71
CA ILE A 59 10.37 6.43 -10.87
C ILE A 59 11.11 7.13 -12.01
N LYS A 60 10.74 8.36 -12.37
CA LYS A 60 11.39 9.13 -13.45
C LYS A 60 12.87 9.38 -13.15
N GLU A 61 13.18 9.75 -11.91
CA GLU A 61 14.54 10.00 -11.43
C GLU A 61 15.35 8.72 -11.17
N ARG A 62 14.70 7.55 -11.23
CA ARG A 62 15.30 6.24 -10.92
C ARG A 62 15.86 6.20 -9.49
N LYS A 63 15.17 6.83 -8.55
CA LYS A 63 15.57 6.96 -7.14
C LYS A 63 14.39 6.64 -6.23
N PHE A 64 14.12 5.36 -6.01
CA PHE A 64 13.00 4.91 -5.20
C PHE A 64 13.30 3.65 -4.40
N VAL A 65 12.44 3.40 -3.41
CA VAL A 65 12.29 2.10 -2.76
C VAL A 65 10.82 1.67 -2.86
N LEU A 66 10.59 0.45 -3.29
CA LEU A 66 9.36 -0.29 -3.05
C LEU A 66 9.50 -1.02 -1.73
N GLU A 67 8.70 -0.63 -0.75
CA GLU A 67 8.62 -1.27 0.55
C GLU A 67 7.43 -2.24 0.55
N ALA A 68 7.72 -3.54 0.55
CA ALA A 68 6.67 -4.56 0.43
C ALA A 68 6.07 -4.91 1.78
N ASP A 69 4.76 -5.06 1.81
CA ASP A 69 4.00 -5.59 2.95
C ASP A 69 3.44 -7.00 2.66
N ARG A 70 3.42 -7.41 1.38
CA ARG A 70 2.92 -8.71 0.95
C ARG A 70 3.75 -9.26 -0.21
N VAL A 71 4.00 -10.57 -0.16
CA VAL A 71 4.56 -11.33 -1.28
C VAL A 71 3.52 -12.36 -1.72
N THR A 72 3.26 -12.40 -3.01
CA THR A 72 2.48 -13.45 -3.68
C THR A 72 3.45 -14.36 -4.46
N PHE A 73 3.42 -15.64 -4.12
CA PHE A 73 4.26 -16.67 -4.69
C PHE A 73 3.69 -17.21 -6.00
N LYS A 74 4.53 -17.96 -6.72
CA LYS A 74 4.08 -18.78 -7.85
C LYS A 74 2.86 -19.62 -7.43
N ARG A 75 1.81 -19.62 -8.26
CA ARG A 75 0.51 -20.27 -8.01
C ARG A 75 -0.42 -19.54 -7.02
N GLY A 76 -0.17 -18.27 -6.73
CA GLY A 76 -1.16 -17.35 -6.15
C GLY A 76 -1.30 -17.39 -4.62
N ARG A 77 -0.55 -18.24 -3.92
CA ARG A 77 -0.48 -18.16 -2.45
C ARG A 77 0.25 -16.88 -2.05
N SER A 78 -0.13 -16.26 -0.94
CA SER A 78 0.49 -15.02 -0.45
C SER A 78 0.84 -15.08 1.03
N ALA A 79 1.77 -14.23 1.45
CA ALA A 79 2.15 -14.02 2.84
C ALA A 79 2.41 -12.53 3.09
N PHE A 80 2.05 -12.06 4.29
CA PHE A 80 2.50 -10.75 4.76
C PHE A 80 3.98 -10.81 5.14
N VAL A 81 4.69 -9.72 4.88
CA VAL A 81 6.14 -9.62 5.07
C VAL A 81 6.52 -8.27 5.66
N THR A 82 7.77 -8.16 6.11
CA THR A 82 8.35 -6.90 6.56
C THR A 82 9.18 -6.27 5.46
N SER A 83 9.05 -4.96 5.28
CA SER A 83 9.74 -4.19 4.24
C SER A 83 11.27 -4.20 4.39
N ASN A 84 11.79 -4.34 5.63
CA ASN A 84 13.23 -4.40 5.90
C ASN A 84 13.97 -5.52 5.16
N THR A 85 13.28 -6.63 4.88
CA THR A 85 13.84 -7.79 4.18
C THR A 85 13.08 -8.12 2.89
N ASN A 86 12.15 -7.25 2.48
CA ASN A 86 11.31 -7.43 1.30
C ASN A 86 11.13 -6.06 0.63
N PHE A 87 12.05 -5.72 -0.28
CA PHE A 87 12.07 -4.43 -0.95
C PHE A 87 12.70 -4.51 -2.33
N ILE A 88 12.39 -3.51 -3.16
CA ILE A 88 13.09 -3.24 -4.42
C ILE A 88 13.59 -1.81 -4.37
N LEU A 89 14.90 -1.64 -4.43
CA LEU A 89 15.56 -0.35 -4.41
C LEU A 89 16.18 -0.08 -5.78
N LEU A 90 15.94 1.11 -6.31
CA LEU A 90 16.60 1.64 -7.51
C LEU A 90 17.24 2.98 -7.17
N ASN A 91 18.54 3.11 -7.42
CA ASN A 91 19.31 4.33 -7.26
C ASN A 91 20.22 4.53 -8.48
N GLY A 92 19.71 5.22 -9.49
CA GLY A 92 20.41 5.48 -10.74
C GLY A 92 20.67 4.19 -11.53
N ASP A 93 21.94 3.80 -11.60
CA ASP A 93 22.44 2.60 -12.29
C ASP A 93 22.65 1.40 -11.35
N ARG A 94 22.32 1.54 -10.06
CA ARG A 94 22.39 0.50 -9.04
C ARG A 94 21.01 0.11 -8.56
N ALA A 95 20.81 -1.19 -8.31
CA ALA A 95 19.58 -1.68 -7.70
C ALA A 95 19.84 -2.84 -6.75
N SER A 96 18.93 -2.99 -5.78
CA SER A 96 18.88 -4.10 -4.85
C SER A 96 17.46 -4.66 -4.81
N VAL A 97 17.32 -5.94 -5.11
CA VAL A 97 16.08 -6.71 -4.97
C VAL A 97 16.29 -7.69 -3.83
N GLN A 98 15.62 -7.46 -2.70
CA GLN A 98 15.68 -8.32 -1.54
C GLN A 98 14.27 -8.85 -1.26
N ILE A 99 14.13 -10.17 -1.19
CA ILE A 99 12.90 -10.86 -0.82
C ILE A 99 13.30 -12.02 0.07
N ALA A 100 12.73 -12.10 1.26
CA ALA A 100 13.02 -13.15 2.22
C ALA A 100 11.72 -13.67 2.83
N PHE A 101 11.55 -14.99 2.79
CA PHE A 101 10.38 -15.69 3.32
C PHE A 101 10.77 -17.03 3.94
N ASN A 102 10.08 -17.39 5.02
CA ASN A 102 10.35 -18.59 5.81
C ASN A 102 9.14 -19.55 5.79
N GLY A 103 9.35 -20.80 6.20
CA GLY A 103 8.27 -21.77 6.44
C GLY A 103 7.79 -22.51 5.18
N ALA A 104 6.49 -22.82 5.08
CA ALA A 104 5.92 -23.68 4.02
C ALA A 104 5.98 -23.12 2.59
N PHE A 105 6.53 -21.91 2.42
CA PHE A 105 6.76 -21.25 1.13
C PHE A 105 8.22 -21.27 0.71
N ALA A 106 9.10 -21.60 1.65
CA ALA A 106 10.53 -21.67 1.46
C ALA A 106 10.96 -22.99 0.80
N GLY A 107 12.22 -23.03 0.37
CA GLY A 107 12.82 -24.24 -0.20
C GLY A 107 12.95 -25.37 0.84
N PRO A 108 13.57 -26.51 0.46
CA PRO A 108 13.72 -27.69 1.32
C PRO A 108 14.32 -27.41 2.71
N ASN A 109 15.09 -26.33 2.85
CA ASN A 109 15.72 -25.91 4.10
C ASN A 109 14.85 -24.94 4.95
N GLY A 110 13.59 -24.69 4.57
CA GLY A 110 12.69 -23.80 5.31
C GLY A 110 12.99 -22.30 5.20
N ILE A 111 14.01 -21.92 4.40
CA ILE A 111 14.33 -20.54 4.01
C ILE A 111 14.28 -20.40 2.48
N GLY A 112 13.66 -19.34 2.00
CA GLY A 112 13.57 -19.01 0.59
C GLY A 112 13.67 -17.51 0.37
N GLY A 113 14.13 -17.12 -0.82
CA GLY A 113 14.30 -15.71 -1.12
C GLY A 113 14.94 -15.44 -2.45
N VAL A 114 15.01 -14.15 -2.77
CA VAL A 114 15.73 -13.59 -3.90
C VAL A 114 16.55 -12.44 -3.35
N THR A 115 17.85 -12.48 -3.55
CA THR A 115 18.73 -11.35 -3.25
C THR A 115 19.53 -11.09 -4.51
N VAL A 116 19.32 -9.94 -5.15
CA VAL A 116 20.10 -9.51 -6.31
C VAL A 116 20.49 -8.07 -6.08
N GLU A 117 21.78 -7.82 -5.95
CA GLU A 117 22.34 -6.49 -5.91
C GLU A 117 23.29 -6.32 -7.09
N GLY A 118 23.18 -5.22 -7.82
CA GLY A 118 23.99 -5.05 -9.00
C GLY A 118 23.65 -3.85 -9.86
N THR A 119 24.06 -3.93 -11.13
CA THR A 119 23.86 -2.88 -12.12
C THR A 119 22.49 -3.01 -12.78
N VAL A 120 21.92 -1.86 -13.14
CA VAL A 120 20.60 -1.76 -13.74
C VAL A 120 20.76 -1.75 -15.26
N GLY A 121 19.96 -2.57 -15.95
CA GLY A 121 19.86 -2.54 -17.41
C GLY A 121 19.06 -1.34 -17.92
N GLU A 122 18.54 -1.45 -19.14
CA GLU A 122 17.63 -0.43 -19.68
C GLU A 122 16.37 -0.31 -18.82
N VAL A 123 16.05 0.92 -18.39
CA VAL A 123 14.82 1.23 -17.65
C VAL A 123 13.78 1.77 -18.62
N LYS A 124 12.67 1.04 -18.77
CA LYS A 124 11.53 1.41 -19.61
C LYS A 124 10.35 1.85 -18.76
N THR A 125 9.98 3.11 -18.86
CA THR A 125 8.85 3.69 -18.15
C THR A 125 7.74 4.08 -19.12
N THR A 126 6.51 3.65 -18.84
CA THR A 126 5.32 4.01 -19.62
C THR A 126 4.20 4.47 -18.69
N THR A 127 3.33 5.35 -19.18
CA THR A 127 2.14 5.80 -18.46
C THR A 127 0.92 5.55 -19.34
N ASP A 128 -0.08 4.87 -18.79
CA ASP A 128 -1.33 4.61 -19.51
C ASP A 128 -2.28 5.82 -19.48
N LYS A 129 -3.37 5.75 -20.26
CA LYS A 129 -4.39 6.82 -20.32
C LYS A 129 -5.10 7.09 -18.99
N LYS A 130 -5.02 6.16 -18.03
CA LYS A 130 -5.61 6.27 -16.69
C LYS A 130 -4.60 6.78 -15.67
N GLY A 131 -3.37 7.13 -16.10
CA GLY A 131 -2.30 7.58 -15.23
C GLY A 131 -1.54 6.47 -14.51
N ASN A 132 -1.80 5.19 -14.77
CA ASN A 132 -0.97 4.15 -14.14
C ASN A 132 0.42 4.14 -14.77
N VAL A 133 1.46 4.04 -13.94
CA VAL A 133 2.85 4.04 -14.40
C VAL A 133 3.39 2.63 -14.33
N THR A 134 4.02 2.17 -15.42
CA THR A 134 4.75 0.90 -15.46
C THR A 134 6.23 1.20 -15.63
N CYS A 135 7.09 0.59 -14.82
CA CYS A 135 8.55 0.70 -14.88
C CYS A 135 9.14 -0.72 -14.97
N ASN A 136 9.87 -0.99 -16.05
CA ASN A 136 10.52 -2.28 -16.29
C ASN A 136 12.02 -2.11 -16.38
N PHE A 137 12.77 -2.97 -15.72
CA PHE A 137 14.23 -3.00 -15.79
C PHE A 137 14.77 -4.38 -15.41
N SER A 138 16.05 -4.61 -15.68
CA SER A 138 16.78 -5.76 -15.15
C SER A 138 17.81 -5.32 -14.13
N VAL A 139 18.15 -6.21 -13.20
CA VAL A 139 19.25 -6.06 -12.26
C VAL A 139 20.20 -7.22 -12.46
N THR A 140 21.49 -6.92 -12.67
CA THR A 140 22.54 -7.92 -12.89
C THR A 140 23.57 -7.84 -11.78
N GLY A 141 23.59 -8.87 -10.92
CA GLY A 141 24.60 -9.06 -9.88
C GLY A 141 25.68 -10.06 -10.30
N VAL A 142 26.49 -10.51 -9.33
CA VAL A 142 27.54 -11.52 -9.56
C VAL A 142 26.92 -12.90 -9.71
N GLY A 143 26.86 -13.42 -10.94
CA GLY A 143 26.35 -14.76 -11.25
C GLY A 143 24.82 -14.92 -11.19
N ILE A 144 24.08 -13.87 -10.84
CA ILE A 144 22.61 -13.87 -10.71
C ILE A 144 22.01 -12.59 -11.30
N SER A 145 20.79 -12.68 -11.82
CA SER A 145 20.04 -11.53 -12.30
C SER A 145 18.54 -11.68 -12.07
N ALA A 146 17.82 -10.57 -12.14
CA ALA A 146 16.36 -10.55 -12.09
C ALA A 146 15.79 -9.53 -13.07
N GLN A 147 14.67 -9.89 -13.70
CA GLN A 147 13.80 -8.93 -14.38
C GLN A 147 12.76 -8.41 -13.39
N VAL A 148 12.55 -7.10 -13.39
CA VAL A 148 11.64 -6.40 -12.50
C VAL A 148 10.62 -5.63 -13.33
N SER A 149 9.35 -5.82 -13.01
CA SER A 149 8.23 -5.09 -13.62
C SER A 149 7.37 -4.48 -12.52
N ILE A 150 7.35 -3.17 -12.43
CA ILE A 150 6.65 -2.39 -11.41
C ILE A 150 5.44 -1.73 -12.03
N ARG A 151 4.29 -1.78 -11.36
CA ARG A 151 3.06 -1.08 -11.73
C ARG A 151 2.56 -0.23 -10.56
N LEU A 152 2.69 1.08 -10.70
CA LEU A 152 2.13 2.09 -9.79
C LEU A 152 0.69 2.41 -10.20
N THR A 153 -0.23 2.34 -9.24
CA THR A 153 -1.65 2.68 -9.49
C THR A 153 -1.85 4.18 -9.40
N HIS A 154 -2.61 4.77 -10.32
CA HIS A 154 -2.91 6.20 -10.27
C HIS A 154 -3.59 6.64 -8.97
N GLY A 155 -3.24 7.83 -8.49
CA GLY A 155 -3.87 8.52 -7.35
C GLY A 155 -3.42 8.06 -5.97
N ARG A 156 -2.49 7.10 -5.89
CA ARG A 156 -1.85 6.64 -4.64
C ARG A 156 -0.47 6.07 -4.89
N ASN A 157 0.33 5.85 -3.84
CA ASN A 157 1.65 5.22 -3.98
C ASN A 157 1.66 3.69 -3.88
N ASN A 158 0.48 3.06 -3.88
CA ASN A 158 0.38 1.60 -3.91
C ASN A 158 0.91 1.04 -5.24
N VAL A 159 1.73 0.01 -5.10
CA VAL A 159 2.48 -0.57 -6.21
C VAL A 159 2.41 -2.09 -6.15
N SER A 160 2.43 -2.71 -7.32
CA SER A 160 2.62 -4.15 -7.47
C SER A 160 3.84 -4.36 -8.36
N ALA A 161 4.79 -5.18 -7.91
CA ALA A 161 6.02 -5.46 -8.63
C ALA A 161 6.22 -6.96 -8.83
N THR A 162 6.41 -7.38 -10.07
CA THR A 162 6.79 -8.75 -10.39
C THR A 162 8.29 -8.86 -10.54
N VAL A 163 8.88 -9.81 -9.82
CA VAL A 163 10.30 -10.16 -9.87
C VAL A 163 10.44 -11.55 -10.48
N ASN A 164 11.26 -11.65 -11.52
CA ASN A 164 11.58 -12.90 -12.21
C ASN A 164 13.10 -13.14 -12.18
N PRO A 165 13.62 -13.90 -11.21
CA PRO A 165 15.04 -14.24 -11.14
C PRO A 165 15.45 -15.22 -12.25
N ASN A 166 16.73 -15.21 -12.64
CA ASN A 166 17.25 -16.12 -13.66
C ASN A 166 17.71 -17.49 -13.11
N PHE A 167 17.86 -17.62 -11.80
CA PHE A 167 18.39 -18.82 -11.14
C PHE A 167 17.32 -19.81 -10.68
N ASN A 168 16.03 -19.47 -10.79
CA ASN A 168 14.92 -20.40 -10.58
C ASN A 168 13.66 -19.91 -11.33
N SER A 169 12.62 -20.76 -11.41
CA SER A 169 11.35 -20.41 -12.06
C SER A 169 10.31 -19.79 -11.11
N ASN A 170 10.73 -19.31 -9.93
CA ASN A 170 9.85 -18.73 -8.92
C ASN A 170 9.67 -17.24 -9.21
N ARG A 171 8.66 -16.93 -10.03
CA ARG A 171 8.10 -15.59 -10.11
C ARG A 171 7.48 -15.20 -8.77
N LEU A 172 7.82 -14.01 -8.30
CA LEU A 172 7.29 -13.43 -7.06
C LEU A 172 6.64 -12.08 -7.40
N THR A 173 5.50 -11.79 -6.77
CA THR A 173 4.85 -10.48 -6.87
C THR A 173 4.86 -9.82 -5.50
N LEU A 174 5.42 -8.62 -5.41
CA LEU A 174 5.45 -7.81 -4.20
C LEU A 174 4.36 -6.76 -4.32
N ASP A 175 3.53 -6.64 -3.29
CA ASP A 175 2.63 -5.50 -3.13
C ASP A 175 3.11 -4.66 -1.95
N GLY A 176 2.94 -3.35 -2.06
CA GLY A 176 3.33 -2.41 -1.01
C GLY A 176 3.23 -0.97 -1.46
N LYS A 177 4.17 -0.14 -0.99
CA LYS A 177 4.25 1.29 -1.30
C LYS A 177 5.56 1.64 -1.99
N LEU A 178 5.50 2.53 -2.97
CA LEU A 178 6.69 3.12 -3.59
C LEU A 178 6.94 4.50 -2.99
N VAL A 179 8.15 4.72 -2.50
CA VAL A 179 8.55 5.99 -1.88
C VAL A 179 9.83 6.51 -2.53
N PRO A 180 10.05 7.84 -2.55
CA PRO A 180 11.34 8.41 -2.91
C PRO A 180 12.47 7.85 -2.06
N LEU A 181 13.64 7.68 -2.67
CA LEU A 181 14.82 7.11 -1.99
C LEU A 181 15.19 7.86 -0.70
N SER A 182 15.05 9.19 -0.71
CA SER A 182 15.32 10.08 0.44
C SER A 182 14.37 9.90 1.62
N GLU A 183 13.18 9.36 1.38
CA GLU A 183 12.15 9.16 2.40
C GLU A 183 12.19 7.76 3.00
N SER A 184 12.75 6.78 2.28
CA SER A 184 12.82 5.39 2.74
C SER A 184 13.80 5.19 3.90
N ASN A 185 13.33 4.53 4.96
CA ASN A 185 14.18 4.10 6.07
C ASN A 185 15.08 2.91 5.67
N ILE A 186 14.70 2.15 4.63
CA ILE A 186 15.52 1.05 4.09
C ILE A 186 16.81 1.57 3.49
N PHE A 187 16.74 2.69 2.76
CA PHE A 187 17.92 3.31 2.17
C PHE A 187 18.81 3.95 3.23
N LYS A 188 18.24 4.72 4.17
CA LYS A 188 18.99 5.39 5.25
C LYS A 188 19.80 4.43 6.13
N GLY A 189 19.35 3.18 6.25
CA GLY A 189 20.05 2.14 7.01
C GLY A 189 21.16 1.41 6.24
N ARG A 190 21.44 1.75 4.97
CA ARG A 190 22.42 1.06 4.12
C ARG A 190 23.48 2.05 3.61
N SER A 191 24.74 1.65 3.72
CA SER A 191 25.86 2.31 3.03
C SER A 191 25.97 1.75 1.62
N PHE A 192 26.01 2.63 0.62
CA PHE A 192 26.25 2.29 -0.79
C PHE A 192 27.63 2.79 -1.22
#